data_AF-M0LN31-F1
#
_entry.id   AF-M0LN31-F1
#
_cell.length_a   1.000
_cell.length_b   1.000
_cell.length_c   1.000
_cell.angle_alpha   90.00
_cell.angle_beta   90.00
_cell.angle_gamma   90.00
#
_symmetry.space_group_name_H-M   'P 1'
#
loop_
_entity.id
_entity.type
_entity.pdbx_description
1 polymer ?
#
loop_
_entity_poly.entity_id
_entity_poly.type
_entity_poly.pdbx_seq_one_letter_code
_entity_poly.pdbx_strand_id
1 'polypeptide(L)'
;MYKRQVGDSVLGRNVNFGAGTNVANLRHDEEPVRMTVKGECVSTGRRKFGVVLGDGVKTGIDTSLNAGVTLSAGETTKPGAVVMQDR
;
A
#
# COMPACT_ATOMS: atom_id res chain seq x y z
N MET A 1 10.63 17.39 9.19
CA MET A 1 9.61 16.33 9.35
C MET A 1 10.14 15.04 8.74
N TYR A 2 10.25 13.96 9.50
CA TYR A 2 10.61 12.64 8.95
C TYR A 2 9.38 12.05 8.25
N LYS A 3 9.38 11.95 6.92
CA LYS A 3 8.32 11.28 6.15
C LYS A 3 8.56 9.78 6.30
N ARG A 4 7.68 9.04 6.96
CA ARG A 4 7.76 7.57 6.99
C ARG A 4 7.23 7.07 5.65
N GLN A 5 8.11 6.59 4.76
CA GLN A 5 7.71 6.04 3.46
C GLN A 5 6.79 4.81 3.58
N VAL A 6 6.81 4.12 4.72
CA VAL A 6 6.00 2.91 4.98
C VAL A 6 5.44 2.97 6.41
N GLY A 7 4.46 3.83 6.63
CA GLY A 7 3.74 3.94 7.90
C GLY A 7 2.44 3.14 7.87
N ASP A 8 2.10 2.49 9.00
CA ASP A 8 0.81 1.79 9.19
C ASP A 8 0.53 0.69 8.16
N SER A 9 1.57 -0.02 7.71
CA SER A 9 1.49 -1.07 6.68
C SER A 9 1.85 -2.45 7.23
N VAL A 10 1.43 -3.50 6.53
CA VAL A 10 1.86 -4.89 6.75
C VAL A 10 2.67 -5.33 5.54
N LEU A 11 3.89 -5.83 5.77
CA LEU A 11 4.77 -6.33 4.72
C LEU A 11 5.06 -7.81 4.94
N GLY A 12 4.87 -8.59 3.89
CA GLY A 12 5.34 -9.96 3.79
C GLY A 12 6.86 -10.06 3.74
N ARG A 13 7.36 -11.29 3.69
CA ARG A 13 8.78 -11.59 3.56
C ARG A 13 9.29 -11.21 2.18
N ASN A 14 10.56 -10.82 2.08
CA ASN A 14 11.25 -10.55 0.81
C ASN A 14 10.59 -9.46 -0.07
N VAL A 15 9.86 -8.52 0.54
CA VAL A 15 9.37 -7.33 -0.14
C VAL A 15 10.54 -6.41 -0.50
N ASN A 16 10.55 -5.88 -1.73
CA ASN A 16 11.54 -4.92 -2.18
C ASN A 16 10.85 -3.65 -2.69
N PHE A 17 11.20 -2.51 -2.10
CA PHE A 17 10.75 -1.22 -2.59
C PHE A 17 11.76 -0.64 -3.58
N GLY A 18 11.32 -0.42 -4.81
CA GLY A 18 12.06 0.40 -5.76
C GLY A 18 12.27 1.82 -5.19
N ALA A 19 13.43 2.41 -5.50
CA ALA A 19 13.78 3.76 -5.05
C ALA A 19 12.66 4.76 -5.38
N GLY A 20 12.32 5.64 -4.45
CA GLY A 20 11.24 6.61 -4.63
C GLY A 20 9.83 6.06 -4.43
N THR A 21 9.66 4.79 -4.04
CA THR A 21 8.32 4.26 -3.71
C THR A 21 7.70 5.01 -2.53
N ASN A 22 6.46 5.46 -2.69
CA ASN A 22 5.69 6.16 -1.68
C ASN A 22 4.41 5.40 -1.32
N VAL A 23 4.15 5.22 -0.02
CA VAL A 23 2.90 4.68 0.50
C VAL A 23 2.08 5.81 1.12
N ALA A 24 0.86 6.02 0.61
CA ALA A 24 -0.13 6.85 1.30
C ALA A 24 -0.71 6.07 2.49
N ASN A 25 -0.89 6.73 3.63
CA ASN A 25 -1.52 6.12 4.81
C ASN A 25 -2.64 6.98 5.41
N LEU A 26 -3.07 8.04 4.72
CA LEU A 26 -4.16 8.93 5.15
C LEU A 26 -5.00 9.28 3.93
N ARG A 27 -6.32 9.14 4.04
CA ARG A 27 -7.25 9.60 3.01
C ARG A 27 -7.43 11.11 3.09
N HIS A 28 -7.71 11.74 1.96
CA HIS A 28 -7.93 13.19 1.91
C HIS A 28 -9.19 13.65 2.66
N ASP A 29 -10.18 12.77 2.82
CA ASP A 29 -11.40 13.03 3.58
C ASP A 29 -11.24 12.80 5.09
N GLU A 30 -10.05 12.39 5.55
CA GLU A 30 -9.75 12.04 6.94
C GLU A 30 -10.62 10.93 7.56
N GLU A 31 -11.47 10.29 6.77
CA GLU A 31 -12.28 9.14 7.16
C GLU A 31 -11.39 7.89 7.35
N PRO A 32 -11.89 6.87 8.07
CA PRO A 32 -11.17 5.61 8.20
C PRO A 32 -10.78 4.99 6.84
N VAL A 33 -9.55 4.49 6.75
CA VAL A 33 -9.08 3.77 5.57
C VAL A 33 -9.92 2.50 5.38
N ARG A 34 -10.28 2.21 4.12
CA ARG A 34 -11.05 1.03 3.75
C ARG A 34 -10.18 0.04 2.98
N MET A 35 -10.50 -1.25 3.10
CA MET A 35 -9.78 -2.35 2.47
C MET A 35 -10.76 -3.39 1.92
N THR A 36 -10.34 -4.15 0.92
CA THR A 36 -11.10 -5.31 0.46
C THR A 36 -10.74 -6.53 1.30
N VAL A 37 -11.72 -7.12 1.99
CA VAL A 37 -11.56 -8.37 2.75
C VAL A 37 -12.59 -9.35 2.24
N LYS A 38 -12.13 -10.49 1.68
CA LYS A 38 -13.01 -11.53 1.10
C LYS A 38 -13.99 -10.98 0.05
N GLY A 39 -13.56 -9.99 -0.74
CA GLY A 39 -14.37 -9.35 -1.78
C GLY A 39 -15.25 -8.19 -1.30
N GLU A 40 -15.31 -7.93 0.01
CA GLU A 40 -16.10 -6.84 0.58
C GLU A 40 -15.23 -5.66 0.98
N CYS A 41 -15.66 -4.44 0.64
CA CYS A 41 -14.98 -3.22 1.07
C CYS A 41 -15.39 -2.87 2.51
N VAL A 42 -14.48 -3.09 3.45
CA VAL A 42 -14.71 -2.89 4.88
C VAL A 42 -13.84 -1.76 5.43
N SER A 43 -14.33 -1.07 6.46
CA SER A 43 -13.56 -0.07 7.20
C SER A 43 -12.51 -0.76 8.08
N THR A 44 -11.30 -0.22 8.11
CA THR A 44 -10.27 -0.63 9.08
C THR A 44 -10.52 -0.09 10.48
N GLY A 45 -11.44 0.88 10.62
CA GLY A 45 -11.62 1.67 11.86
C GLY A 45 -10.46 2.63 12.16
N ARG A 46 -9.43 2.68 11.31
CA ARG A 46 -8.24 3.51 11.52
C ARG A 46 -8.24 4.71 10.59
N ARG A 47 -8.04 5.90 11.14
CA ARG A 47 -7.77 7.11 10.34
C ARG A 47 -6.51 6.96 9.48
N LYS A 48 -5.51 6.22 9.96
CA LYS A 48 -4.28 5.93 9.22
C LYS A 48 -4.04 4.43 9.02
N PHE A 49 -3.87 4.05 7.77
CA PHE A 49 -3.48 2.70 7.34
C PHE A 49 -2.85 2.78 5.96
N GLY A 50 -1.67 2.18 5.81
CA GLY A 50 -0.89 2.16 4.58
C GLY A 50 -1.35 1.05 3.66
N VAL A 51 -0.50 0.04 3.45
CA VAL A 51 -0.74 -1.06 2.49
C VAL A 51 -0.58 -2.43 3.14
N VAL A 52 -1.11 -3.45 2.48
CA VAL A 52 -0.77 -4.85 2.77
C VAL A 52 -0.04 -5.43 1.56
N LEU A 53 1.23 -5.78 1.71
CA LEU A 53 2.04 -6.37 0.65
C LEU A 53 2.32 -7.84 0.98
N GLY A 54 1.95 -8.74 0.09
CA GLY A 54 2.27 -10.17 0.21
C GLY A 54 3.75 -10.47 0.10
N ASP A 55 4.12 -11.72 0.37
CA ASP A 55 5.49 -12.19 0.27
C ASP A 55 6.05 -11.98 -1.16
N GLY A 56 7.27 -11.48 -1.27
CA GLY A 56 7.99 -11.33 -2.53
C GLY A 56 7.52 -10.19 -3.44
N VAL A 57 6.65 -9.29 -2.97
CA VAL A 57 6.23 -8.11 -3.74
C VAL A 57 7.44 -7.23 -4.07
N LYS A 58 7.50 -6.72 -5.31
CA LYS A 58 8.55 -5.80 -5.76
C LYS A 58 7.95 -4.57 -6.41
N THR A 59 8.26 -3.39 -5.90
CA THR A 59 7.83 -2.17 -6.59
C THR A 59 8.90 -1.67 -7.55
N GLY A 60 8.49 -1.16 -8.71
CA GLY A 60 9.36 -0.36 -9.58
C GLY A 60 9.73 0.97 -8.91
N ILE A 61 10.77 1.62 -9.42
CA ILE A 61 11.14 2.98 -8.96
C ILE A 61 9.96 3.95 -9.10
N ASP A 62 9.85 4.92 -8.20
CA ASP A 62 8.81 5.95 -8.18
C ASP A 62 7.36 5.41 -8.19
N THR A 63 7.15 4.21 -7.66
CA THR A 63 5.80 3.65 -7.48
C THR A 63 5.04 4.43 -6.40
N SER A 64 3.76 4.76 -6.65
CA SER A 64 2.86 5.34 -5.65
C SER A 64 1.76 4.34 -5.30
N LEU A 65 1.68 3.96 -4.02
CA LEU A 65 0.67 3.04 -3.50
C LEU A 65 -0.36 3.82 -2.67
N ASN A 66 -1.64 3.69 -3.03
CA ASN A 66 -2.73 4.35 -2.31
C ASN A 66 -3.02 3.68 -0.96
N ALA A 67 -3.60 4.43 -0.03
CA ALA A 67 -3.97 3.92 1.29
C ALA A 67 -5.02 2.80 1.17
N GLY A 68 -4.82 1.70 1.89
CA GLY A 68 -5.68 0.53 1.94
C GLY A 68 -5.45 -0.50 0.83
N VAL A 69 -4.56 -0.24 -0.13
CA VAL A 69 -4.29 -1.18 -1.23
C VAL A 69 -3.57 -2.42 -0.71
N THR A 70 -3.97 -3.57 -1.27
CA THR A 70 -3.33 -4.86 -1.09
C THR A 70 -2.65 -5.32 -2.39
N LEU A 71 -1.38 -5.74 -2.31
CA LEU A 71 -0.71 -6.44 -3.39
C LEU A 71 -0.49 -7.89 -2.99
N SER A 72 -0.92 -8.81 -3.84
CA SER A 72 -0.79 -10.25 -3.65
C SER A 72 0.68 -10.71 -3.69
N ALA A 73 0.95 -11.91 -3.15
CA ALA A 73 2.31 -12.43 -3.11
C ALA A 73 2.92 -12.55 -4.52
N GLY A 74 4.17 -12.10 -4.68
CA GLY A 74 4.90 -12.09 -5.94
C GLY A 74 4.56 -10.95 -6.91
N GLU A 75 3.57 -10.11 -6.60
CA GLU A 75 3.19 -8.98 -7.46
C GLU A 75 4.35 -8.02 -7.71
N THR A 76 4.41 -7.48 -8.93
CA THR A 76 5.45 -6.52 -9.32
C THR A 76 4.85 -5.30 -9.99
N THR A 77 5.19 -4.10 -9.53
CA THR A 77 4.79 -2.87 -10.21
C THR A 77 5.85 -2.45 -11.23
N LYS A 78 5.40 -1.78 -12.30
CA LYS A 78 6.30 -1.11 -13.25
C LYS A 78 6.86 0.19 -12.65
N PRO A 79 8.00 0.71 -13.13
CA PRO A 79 8.46 2.06 -12.79
C PRO A 79 7.37 3.11 -12.98
N GLY A 80 7.23 4.03 -12.02
CA GLY A 80 6.25 5.11 -12.03
C GLY A 80 4.79 4.67 -11.83
N ALA A 81 4.53 3.40 -11.49
CA ALA A 81 3.16 2.91 -11.36
C ALA A 81 2.40 3.63 -10.23
N VAL A 82 1.15 3.99 -10.51
CA VAL A 82 0.18 4.45 -9.50
C VAL A 82 -0.81 3.32 -9.25
N VAL A 83 -0.83 2.79 -8.04
CA VAL A 83 -1.69 1.66 -7.66
C VAL A 83 -2.79 2.17 -6.74
N MET A 84 -4.02 2.17 -7.27
CA MET A 84 -5.22 2.68 -6.60
C MET A 84 -6.15 1.57 -6.10
N GLN A 85 -5.94 0.33 -6.54
CA GLN A 85 -6.80 -0.83 -6.29
C GLN A 85 -5.92 -2.07 -6.10
N ASP A 86 -6.50 -3.07 -5.44
CA ASP A 86 -5.83 -4.34 -5.14
C ASP A 86 -5.39 -5.07 -6.42
N ARG A 87 -4.29 -5.82 -6.32
CA ARG A 87 -3.75 -6.66 -7.41
C ARG A 87 -3.28 -8.00 -6.88
#